data_AF-A0A1Y2I4Q9-F1
#
_entry.id   AF-A0A1Y2I4Q9-F1
#
_cell.length_a   1.000
_cell.length_b   1.000
_cell.length_c   1.000
_cell.angle_alpha   90.00
_cell.angle_beta   90.00
_cell.angle_gamma   90.00
#
_symmetry.space_group_name_H-M   'P 1'
#
loop_
_entity.id
_entity.type
_entity.pdbx_description
1 polymer ?
#
loop_
_entity_poly.entity_id
_entity_poly.type
_entity_poly.pdbx_seq_one_letter_code
_entity_poly.pdbx_strand_id
1 'polypeptide(L)'
;MPSYSLPAAAASPPPKLPLDTHELILTTAVRVTTVACHWNLQTTGRLLCILPRDLVPSPTKAVFIHFPWIDVDHVSQFDCVSTLKFLLKWSQEVDGRPIRNVVKVFPSVIDRATACGSIDSLNWWFYESGLPVGEWTAKGVEHACAAGHVNVLRWWYLSGKEFKISDDAVKCAARHGHLPVLKLLLHDCNMKERMTRDVVAATIECKQWDAVDWWKGVGLPLAAIAVSRLFWGALESNVMDDESTGLSNNVRRR
;
A
#
# COMPACT_ATOMS: atom_id res chain seq x y z
N MET A 1 -25.78 72.53 -16.55
CA MET A 1 -24.77 71.88 -15.69
C MET A 1 -24.35 70.60 -16.39
N PRO A 2 -23.19 70.54 -17.06
CA PRO A 2 -22.78 69.31 -17.73
C PRO A 2 -22.31 68.28 -16.70
N SER A 3 -22.92 67.09 -16.74
CA SER A 3 -22.59 65.93 -15.92
C SER A 3 -21.27 65.32 -16.39
N TYR A 4 -20.23 65.42 -15.56
CA TYR A 4 -18.96 64.72 -15.78
C TYR A 4 -19.13 63.24 -15.39
N SER A 5 -19.26 62.37 -16.38
CA SER A 5 -19.11 60.92 -16.20
C SER A 5 -17.63 60.59 -16.17
N LEU A 6 -17.12 60.16 -15.02
CA LEU A 6 -15.75 59.63 -14.89
C LEU A 6 -15.62 58.34 -15.72
N PRO A 7 -14.54 58.16 -16.51
CA PRO A 7 -14.31 56.90 -17.20
C PRO A 7 -14.08 55.79 -16.17
N ALA A 8 -14.82 54.69 -16.28
CA ALA A 8 -14.54 53.49 -15.51
C ALA A 8 -13.10 53.04 -15.81
N ALA A 9 -12.20 53.25 -14.86
CA ALA A 9 -10.83 52.76 -14.94
C ALA A 9 -10.90 51.23 -15.09
N ALA A 10 -10.61 50.73 -16.29
CA ALA A 10 -10.44 49.31 -16.53
C ALA A 10 -9.34 48.83 -15.58
N ALA A 11 -9.73 48.10 -14.54
CA ALA A 11 -8.79 47.54 -13.58
C ALA A 11 -7.78 46.69 -14.35
N SER A 12 -6.53 47.16 -14.43
CA SER A 12 -5.44 46.38 -14.99
C SER A 12 -5.40 45.02 -14.28
N PRO A 13 -5.20 43.90 -14.99
CA PRO A 13 -5.11 42.59 -14.35
C PRO A 13 -4.03 42.65 -13.26
N PRO A 14 -4.26 42.00 -12.10
CA PRO A 14 -3.34 42.08 -10.98
C PRO A 14 -1.93 41.67 -11.43
N PRO A 15 -0.87 42.37 -10.98
CA PRO A 15 0.48 42.06 -11.37
C PRO A 15 0.79 40.62 -10.97
N LYS A 16 1.16 39.79 -11.95
CA LYS A 16 1.57 38.41 -11.69
C LYS A 16 2.86 38.47 -10.89
N LEU A 17 2.84 37.97 -9.65
CA LEU A 17 4.06 37.88 -8.84
C LEU A 17 5.12 37.07 -9.63
N PRO A 18 6.41 37.43 -9.56
CA PRO A 18 7.47 36.60 -10.11
C PRO A 18 7.44 35.20 -9.50
N LEU A 19 7.80 34.17 -10.28
CA LEU A 19 7.81 32.78 -9.81
C LEU A 19 8.64 32.60 -8.54
N ASP A 20 9.81 33.27 -8.49
CA ASP A 20 10.74 33.24 -7.35
C ASP A 20 10.12 33.74 -6.05
N THR A 21 9.24 34.75 -6.13
CA THR A 21 8.57 35.32 -4.96
C THR A 21 7.50 34.38 -4.42
N HIS A 22 6.78 33.67 -5.31
CA HIS A 22 5.83 32.64 -4.91
C HIS A 22 6.53 31.47 -4.21
N GLU A 23 7.67 31.00 -4.73
CA GLU A 23 8.42 29.91 -4.11
C GLU A 23 8.84 30.26 -2.68
N LEU A 24 9.33 31.47 -2.46
CA LEU A 24 9.81 31.91 -1.15
C LEU A 24 8.66 32.03 -0.14
N ILE A 25 7.52 32.59 -0.56
CA ILE A 25 6.32 32.69 0.28
C ILE A 25 5.80 31.30 0.63
N LEU A 26 5.72 30.39 -0.34
CA LEU A 26 5.27 29.02 -0.09
C LEU A 26 6.24 28.25 0.80
N THR A 27 7.55 28.41 0.60
CA THR A 27 8.58 27.77 1.41
C THR A 27 8.50 28.25 2.87
N THR A 28 8.33 29.55 3.09
CA THR A 28 8.17 30.11 4.43
C THR A 28 6.86 29.69 5.07
N ALA A 29 5.75 29.70 4.32
CA ALA A 29 4.46 29.20 4.80
C ALA A 29 4.55 27.74 5.25
N VAL A 30 5.15 26.86 4.44
CA VAL A 30 5.39 25.46 4.78
C VAL A 30 6.18 25.34 6.09
N ARG A 31 7.31 26.05 6.21
CA ARG A 31 8.16 26.02 7.41
C ARG A 31 7.38 26.45 8.66
N VAL A 32 6.63 27.55 8.57
CA VAL A 32 5.81 28.07 9.67
C VAL A 32 4.71 27.09 10.05
N THR A 33 3.98 26.55 9.07
CA THR A 33 2.92 25.57 9.33
C THR A 33 3.46 24.28 9.96
N THR A 34 4.65 23.84 9.54
CA THR A 34 5.28 22.62 10.07
C THR A 34 5.59 22.79 11.56
N VAL A 35 6.15 23.95 11.93
CA VAL A 35 6.43 24.30 13.33
C VAL A 35 5.14 24.44 14.14
N ALA A 36 4.15 25.17 13.61
CA ALA A 36 2.87 25.38 14.29
C ALA A 36 2.09 24.07 14.51
N CYS A 37 2.18 23.13 13.57
CA CYS A 37 1.50 21.84 13.65
C CYS A 37 2.30 20.77 14.41
N HIS A 38 3.36 21.15 15.14
CA HIS A 38 4.23 20.22 15.86
C HIS A 38 4.72 19.07 14.97
N TRP A 39 5.19 19.38 13.75
CA TRP A 39 5.73 18.39 12.82
C TRP A 39 4.71 17.31 12.43
N ASN A 40 3.41 17.65 12.41
CA ASN A 40 2.38 16.75 11.92
C ASN A 40 2.42 16.65 10.38
N LEU A 41 2.76 15.44 9.90
CA LEU A 41 2.87 15.13 8.48
C LEU A 41 1.52 15.17 7.74
N GLN A 42 0.42 14.85 8.40
CA GLN A 42 -0.90 14.85 7.76
C GLN A 42 -1.32 16.28 7.38
N THR A 43 -1.05 17.26 8.25
CA THR A 43 -1.35 18.66 8.00
C THR A 43 -0.37 19.28 6.99
N THR A 44 0.92 18.95 7.12
CA THR A 44 1.98 19.48 6.23
C THR A 44 1.94 18.83 4.83
N GLY A 45 1.58 17.55 4.76
CA GLY A 45 1.48 16.78 3.52
C GLY A 45 0.33 17.23 2.61
N ARG A 46 -0.75 17.78 3.17
CA ARG A 46 -1.84 18.40 2.38
C ARG A 46 -1.34 19.54 1.49
N LEU A 47 -0.31 20.28 1.90
CA LEU A 47 0.31 21.32 1.07
C LEU A 47 1.07 20.75 -0.12
N LEU A 48 1.70 19.58 0.03
CA LEU A 48 2.37 18.85 -1.07
C LEU A 48 1.38 18.26 -2.07
N CYS A 49 0.16 17.93 -1.65
CA CYS A 49 -0.88 17.41 -2.54
C CYS A 49 -1.47 18.49 -3.46
N ILE A 50 -1.33 19.78 -3.10
CA ILE A 50 -1.92 20.91 -3.84
C ILE A 50 -0.93 21.47 -4.87
N LEU A 51 0.38 21.33 -4.63
CA LEU A 51 1.41 21.95 -5.46
C LEU A 51 2.11 20.90 -6.35
N PRO A 52 2.11 21.07 -7.68
CA PRO A 52 2.90 20.22 -8.56
C PRO A 52 4.39 20.35 -8.25
N ARG A 53 5.04 19.22 -7.95
CA ARG A 53 6.43 19.14 -7.49
C ARG A 53 7.45 19.68 -8.49
N ASP A 54 7.11 19.63 -9.78
CA ASP A 54 7.94 20.14 -10.88
C ASP A 54 7.88 21.67 -11.02
N LEU A 55 6.81 22.30 -10.54
CA LEU A 55 6.61 23.76 -10.61
C LEU A 55 7.14 24.50 -9.38
N VAL A 56 7.29 23.82 -8.23
CA VAL A 56 7.75 24.45 -6.98
C VAL A 56 8.69 23.50 -6.20
N PRO A 57 9.96 23.33 -6.63
CA PRO A 57 10.92 22.48 -5.95
C PRO A 57 11.25 22.94 -4.51
N SER A 58 11.37 24.25 -4.27
CA SER A 58 11.87 24.78 -2.99
C SER A 58 10.99 24.44 -1.76
N PRO A 59 9.65 24.60 -1.81
CA PRO A 59 8.76 24.15 -0.73
C PRO A 59 8.82 22.63 -0.54
N THR A 60 8.93 21.87 -1.62
CA THR A 60 9.03 20.40 -1.58
C THR A 60 10.29 19.96 -0.85
N LYS A 61 11.45 20.54 -1.18
CA LYS A 61 12.71 20.33 -0.46
C LYS A 61 12.57 20.67 1.03
N ALA A 62 11.94 21.81 1.36
CA ALA A 62 11.75 22.23 2.74
C ALA A 62 10.94 21.22 3.57
N VAL A 63 9.87 20.63 3.00
CA VAL A 63 9.13 19.55 3.67
C VAL A 63 10.04 18.36 3.95
N PHE A 64 10.76 17.86 2.95
CA PHE A 64 11.64 16.70 3.12
C PHE A 64 12.85 16.94 4.04
N ILE A 65 13.28 18.19 4.23
CA ILE A 65 14.28 18.57 5.24
C ILE A 65 13.70 18.45 6.65
N HIS A 66 12.45 18.89 6.85
CA HIS A 66 11.77 18.77 8.15
C HIS A 66 11.35 17.32 8.48
N PHE A 67 11.18 16.48 7.46
CA PHE A 67 10.81 15.07 7.58
C PHE A 67 11.91 14.15 7.06
N PRO A 68 13.08 14.09 7.73
CA PRO A 68 14.23 13.32 7.26
C PRO A 68 14.01 11.79 7.30
N TRP A 69 12.95 11.30 7.95
CA TRP A 69 12.58 9.88 7.89
C TRP A 69 11.79 9.52 6.63
N ILE A 70 11.23 10.50 5.91
CA ILE A 70 10.60 10.27 4.62
C ILE A 70 11.72 10.27 3.58
N ASP A 71 12.15 9.09 3.19
CA ASP A 71 13.15 8.83 2.17
C ASP A 71 12.55 8.06 0.99
N VAL A 72 13.40 7.66 0.04
CA VAL A 72 12.96 6.86 -1.11
C VAL A 72 12.34 5.53 -0.68
N ASP A 73 12.75 4.92 0.44
CA ASP A 73 12.16 3.67 0.93
C ASP A 73 10.74 3.89 1.46
N HIS A 74 10.52 5.01 2.15
CA HIS A 74 9.18 5.39 2.59
C HIS A 74 8.29 5.72 1.40
N VAL A 75 8.78 6.53 0.47
CA VAL A 75 8.00 6.94 -0.70
C VAL A 75 7.68 5.75 -1.61
N SER A 76 8.54 4.74 -1.69
CA SER A 76 8.31 3.55 -2.52
C SER A 76 7.13 2.67 -2.08
N GLN A 77 6.66 2.85 -0.84
CA GLN A 77 5.45 2.19 -0.33
C GLN A 77 4.16 2.82 -0.85
N PHE A 78 4.27 3.96 -1.51
CA PHE A 78 3.17 4.69 -2.11
C PHE A 78 3.49 4.77 -3.61
N ASP A 79 2.54 4.49 -4.49
CA ASP A 79 2.73 4.59 -5.96
C ASP A 79 2.87 6.06 -6.42
N CYS A 80 3.84 6.76 -5.86
CA CYS A 80 4.11 8.18 -6.05
C CYS A 80 5.45 8.36 -6.77
N VAL A 81 5.49 7.87 -8.00
CA VAL A 81 6.70 7.88 -8.85
C VAL A 81 7.23 9.30 -9.09
N SER A 82 6.36 10.31 -9.15
CA SER A 82 6.77 11.72 -9.28
C SER A 82 7.64 12.16 -8.10
N THR A 83 7.33 11.70 -6.89
CA THR A 83 8.13 11.97 -5.69
C THR A 83 9.46 11.20 -5.72
N LEU A 84 9.46 9.95 -6.20
CA LEU A 84 10.70 9.17 -6.36
C LEU A 84 11.65 9.83 -7.36
N LYS A 85 11.13 10.26 -8.52
CA LYS A 85 11.87 11.01 -9.55
C LYS A 85 12.42 12.32 -8.99
N PHE A 86 11.61 13.06 -8.24
CA PHE A 86 12.04 14.30 -7.58
C PHE A 86 13.18 14.05 -6.60
N LEU A 87 13.06 13.06 -5.71
CA LEU A 87 14.08 12.74 -4.72
C LEU A 87 15.39 12.28 -5.38
N LEU A 88 15.30 11.49 -6.45
CA LEU A 88 16.48 11.09 -7.23
C LEU A 88 17.16 12.29 -7.89
N LYS A 89 16.41 13.15 -8.57
CA LYS A 89 16.95 14.37 -9.17
C LYS A 89 17.60 15.27 -8.11
N TRP A 90 16.90 15.53 -7.01
CA TRP A 90 17.42 16.36 -5.94
C TRP A 90 18.68 15.77 -5.32
N SER A 91 18.80 14.45 -5.19
CA SER A 91 20.01 13.81 -4.65
C SER A 91 21.28 14.05 -5.48
N GLN A 92 21.14 14.43 -6.76
CA GLN A 92 22.24 14.73 -7.69
C GLN A 92 22.61 16.22 -7.69
N GLU A 93 21.85 17.07 -7.02
CA GLU A 93 22.11 18.52 -6.92
C GLU A 93 23.12 18.84 -5.80
N VAL A 94 23.69 20.05 -5.83
CA VAL A 94 24.74 20.49 -4.88
C VAL A 94 24.23 20.54 -3.43
N ASP A 95 22.95 20.91 -3.23
CA ASP A 95 22.23 20.89 -1.95
C ASP A 95 21.39 19.60 -1.79
N GLY A 96 21.75 18.56 -2.54
CA GLY A 96 21.01 17.33 -2.65
C GLY A 96 21.01 16.49 -1.40
N ARG A 97 19.84 15.95 -1.06
CA ARG A 97 19.72 14.93 -0.01
C ARG A 97 20.17 13.56 -0.57
N PRO A 98 21.22 12.91 -0.03
CA PRO A 98 21.68 11.62 -0.54
C PRO A 98 20.61 10.55 -0.40
N ILE A 99 20.50 9.69 -1.41
CA ILE A 99 19.71 8.46 -1.32
C ILE A 99 20.47 7.48 -0.43
N ARG A 100 19.80 6.95 0.61
CA ARG A 100 20.39 5.91 1.46
C ARG A 100 20.62 4.65 0.61
N ASN A 101 21.86 4.15 0.66
CA ASN A 101 22.34 3.09 -0.23
C ASN A 101 21.53 1.79 -0.01
N VAL A 102 20.81 1.39 -1.06
CA VAL A 102 19.77 0.34 -1.14
C VAL A 102 20.33 -1.08 -0.95
N VAL A 103 21.65 -1.22 -0.82
CA VAL A 103 22.34 -2.51 -1.01
C VAL A 103 22.33 -3.41 0.23
N LYS A 104 22.15 -2.88 1.46
CA LYS A 104 22.18 -3.69 2.71
C LYS A 104 21.30 -3.17 3.84
N VAL A 105 20.02 -2.89 3.57
CA VAL A 105 19.04 -2.62 4.64
C VAL A 105 17.91 -3.62 4.51
N PHE A 106 17.64 -4.37 5.58
CA PHE A 106 16.46 -5.22 5.68
C PHE A 106 15.36 -4.48 6.46
N PRO A 107 14.11 -4.46 5.99
CA PRO A 107 13.61 -4.98 4.71
C PRO A 107 14.08 -4.13 3.52
N SER A 108 14.31 -4.77 2.36
CA SER A 108 14.71 -4.05 1.14
C SER A 108 13.59 -3.12 0.66
N VAL A 109 13.93 -2.08 -0.11
CA VAL A 109 12.93 -1.17 -0.70
C VAL A 109 11.91 -1.91 -1.57
N ILE A 110 12.37 -2.96 -2.25
CA ILE A 110 11.56 -3.85 -3.07
C ILE A 110 10.60 -4.67 -2.20
N ASP A 111 11.05 -5.19 -1.06
CA ASP A 111 10.18 -5.92 -0.12
C ASP A 111 9.06 -5.02 0.40
N ARG A 112 9.38 -3.75 0.75
CA ARG A 112 8.40 -2.78 1.23
C ARG A 112 7.39 -2.39 0.15
N ALA A 113 7.86 -2.05 -1.04
CA ALA A 113 6.99 -1.73 -2.18
C ALA A 113 6.08 -2.92 -2.53
N THR A 114 6.61 -4.14 -2.50
CA THR A 114 5.83 -5.36 -2.71
C THR A 114 4.77 -5.55 -1.63
N ALA A 115 5.16 -5.43 -0.35
CA ALA A 115 4.25 -5.59 0.78
C ALA A 115 3.09 -4.58 0.75
N CYS A 116 3.31 -3.38 0.21
CA CYS A 116 2.30 -2.33 0.05
C CYS A 116 1.54 -2.40 -1.28
N GLY A 117 1.87 -3.33 -2.16
CA GLY A 117 1.21 -3.48 -3.47
C GLY A 117 1.57 -2.39 -4.49
N SER A 118 2.69 -1.70 -4.31
CA SER A 118 3.09 -0.52 -5.09
C SER A 118 3.78 -0.89 -6.40
N ILE A 119 2.99 -1.15 -7.45
CA ILE A 119 3.48 -1.63 -8.74
C ILE A 119 4.25 -0.56 -9.51
N ASP A 120 3.80 0.69 -9.47
CA ASP A 120 4.45 1.79 -10.19
C ASP A 120 5.82 2.09 -9.58
N SER A 121 5.92 2.02 -8.26
CA SER A 121 7.20 2.08 -7.56
C SER A 121 8.14 0.94 -7.97
N LEU A 122 7.65 -0.30 -8.04
CA LEU A 122 8.45 -1.44 -8.51
C LEU A 122 8.92 -1.25 -9.96
N ASN A 123 8.03 -0.81 -10.85
CA ASN A 123 8.39 -0.50 -12.24
C ASN A 123 9.48 0.57 -12.31
N TRP A 124 9.34 1.65 -11.54
CA TRP A 124 10.33 2.71 -11.49
C TRP A 124 11.69 2.20 -11.00
N TRP A 125 11.73 1.43 -9.91
CA TRP A 125 12.98 0.87 -9.39
C TRP A 125 13.69 -0.02 -10.40
N PHE A 126 12.97 -0.93 -11.05
CA PHE A 126 13.57 -1.93 -11.92
C PHE A 126 13.88 -1.47 -13.35
N TYR A 127 13.14 -0.49 -13.87
CA TYR A 127 13.23 -0.12 -15.28
C TYR A 127 13.63 1.34 -15.53
N GLU A 128 13.37 2.26 -14.59
CA GLU A 128 13.58 3.70 -14.82
C GLU A 128 14.69 4.31 -13.94
N SER A 129 14.88 3.81 -12.71
CA SER A 129 15.71 4.48 -11.70
C SER A 129 17.19 4.54 -12.06
N GLY A 130 17.68 3.55 -12.83
CA GLY A 130 19.10 3.38 -13.12
C GLY A 130 19.96 3.09 -11.89
N LEU A 131 19.35 2.91 -10.72
CA LEU A 131 20.02 2.61 -9.46
C LEU A 131 20.21 1.10 -9.29
N PRO A 132 21.30 0.66 -8.63
CA PRO A 132 21.45 -0.74 -8.28
C PRO A 132 20.35 -1.15 -7.29
N VAL A 133 19.47 -2.04 -7.74
CA VAL A 133 18.45 -2.65 -6.88
C VAL A 133 19.11 -3.77 -6.09
N GLY A 134 19.09 -3.66 -4.75
CA GLY A 134 19.59 -4.70 -3.86
C GLY A 134 18.80 -6.01 -3.94
N GLU A 135 19.25 -7.05 -3.24
CA GLU A 135 18.50 -8.31 -3.17
C GLU A 135 17.17 -8.13 -2.41
N TRP A 136 16.11 -8.79 -2.91
CA TRP A 136 14.82 -8.89 -2.22
C TRP A 136 14.59 -10.30 -1.67
N THR A 137 13.66 -10.39 -0.73
CA THR A 137 13.37 -11.60 0.05
C THR A 137 11.93 -12.08 -0.17
N ALA A 138 11.62 -13.28 0.31
CA ALA A 138 10.25 -13.78 0.30
C ALA A 138 9.31 -12.98 1.24
N LYS A 139 9.85 -12.15 2.16
CA LYS A 139 9.04 -11.40 3.13
C LYS A 139 8.11 -10.39 2.46
N GLY A 140 8.56 -9.73 1.38
CA GLY A 140 7.68 -8.78 0.66
C GLY A 140 6.45 -9.48 0.09
N VAL A 141 6.66 -10.63 -0.56
CA VAL A 141 5.60 -11.49 -1.11
C VAL A 141 4.70 -12.04 -0.02
N GLU A 142 5.26 -12.47 1.11
CA GLU A 142 4.49 -12.97 2.26
C GLU A 142 3.52 -11.92 2.80
N HIS A 143 3.97 -10.67 2.99
CA HIS A 143 3.09 -9.58 3.41
C HIS A 143 2.06 -9.23 2.34
N ALA A 144 2.44 -9.23 1.05
CA ALA A 144 1.50 -9.01 -0.04
C ALA A 144 0.41 -10.10 -0.08
N CYS A 145 0.75 -11.35 0.19
CA CYS A 145 -0.20 -12.45 0.35
C CYS A 145 -1.11 -12.26 1.56
N ALA A 146 -0.54 -11.86 2.71
CA ALA A 146 -1.30 -11.59 3.94
C ALA A 146 -2.24 -10.38 3.83
N ALA A 147 -1.92 -9.41 2.96
CA ALA A 147 -2.73 -8.22 2.68
C ALA A 147 -3.68 -8.39 1.48
N GLY A 148 -3.61 -9.52 0.77
CA GLY A 148 -4.48 -9.80 -0.38
C GLY A 148 -4.14 -9.01 -1.64
N HIS A 149 -2.89 -8.55 -1.80
CA HIS A 149 -2.46 -7.74 -2.94
C HIS A 149 -2.24 -8.58 -4.21
N VAL A 150 -3.33 -8.98 -4.88
CA VAL A 150 -3.29 -9.84 -6.07
C VAL A 150 -2.48 -9.22 -7.21
N ASN A 151 -2.64 -7.92 -7.46
CA ASN A 151 -2.04 -7.26 -8.61
C ASN A 151 -0.51 -7.27 -8.56
N VAL A 152 0.08 -7.03 -7.37
CA VAL A 152 1.54 -7.05 -7.23
C VAL A 152 2.09 -8.47 -7.31
N LEU A 153 1.37 -9.46 -6.81
CA LEU A 153 1.76 -10.87 -6.92
C LEU A 153 1.73 -11.35 -8.38
N ARG A 154 0.69 -10.95 -9.13
CA ARG A 154 0.61 -11.18 -10.57
C ARG A 154 1.73 -10.46 -11.31
N TRP A 155 2.02 -9.20 -10.93
CA TRP A 155 3.14 -8.44 -11.50
C TRP A 155 4.45 -9.19 -11.30
N TRP A 156 4.73 -9.70 -10.09
CA TRP A 156 5.93 -10.49 -9.82
C TRP A 156 6.02 -11.72 -10.71
N TYR A 157 4.94 -12.48 -10.83
CA TYR A 157 4.89 -13.68 -11.67
C TYR A 157 5.16 -13.36 -13.16
N LEU A 158 4.63 -12.25 -13.67
CA LEU A 158 4.78 -11.85 -15.07
C LEU A 158 6.08 -11.07 -15.36
N SER A 159 6.74 -10.53 -14.34
CA SER A 159 7.91 -9.65 -14.50
C SER A 159 9.17 -10.34 -15.05
N GLY A 160 9.18 -11.68 -15.09
CA GLY A 160 10.36 -12.49 -15.46
C GLY A 160 11.48 -12.45 -14.41
N LYS A 161 11.25 -11.83 -13.25
CA LYS A 161 12.18 -11.79 -12.11
C LYS A 161 11.97 -13.00 -11.21
N GLU A 162 12.94 -13.28 -10.35
CA GLU A 162 12.83 -14.37 -9.38
C GLU A 162 11.66 -14.13 -8.42
N PHE A 163 10.61 -14.93 -8.57
CA PHE A 163 9.43 -14.88 -7.73
C PHE A 163 9.63 -15.72 -6.46
N LYS A 164 10.22 -15.09 -5.43
CA LYS A 164 10.50 -15.71 -4.12
C LYS A 164 9.24 -15.80 -3.28
N ILE A 165 8.60 -16.96 -3.29
CA ILE A 165 7.45 -17.25 -2.42
C ILE A 165 7.84 -18.24 -1.30
N SER A 166 7.50 -17.91 -0.05
CA SER A 166 7.63 -18.80 1.10
C SER A 166 6.37 -19.66 1.27
N ASP A 167 6.49 -20.82 1.92
CA ASP A 167 5.31 -21.62 2.28
C ASP A 167 4.39 -20.87 3.27
N ASP A 168 4.98 -20.03 4.12
CA ASP A 168 4.25 -19.15 5.03
C ASP A 168 3.40 -18.12 4.29
N ALA A 169 3.83 -17.64 3.11
CA ALA A 169 3.04 -16.70 2.30
C ALA A 169 1.67 -17.30 1.91
N VAL A 170 1.64 -18.56 1.48
CA VAL A 170 0.39 -19.25 1.10
C VAL A 170 -0.49 -19.48 2.32
N LYS A 171 0.11 -19.90 3.45
CA LYS A 171 -0.60 -20.05 4.72
C LYS A 171 -1.19 -18.72 5.19
N CYS A 172 -0.47 -17.62 5.09
CA CYS A 172 -0.94 -16.28 5.44
C CYS A 172 -2.13 -15.84 4.56
N ALA A 173 -2.08 -16.06 3.24
CA ALA A 173 -3.22 -15.79 2.36
C ALA A 173 -4.46 -16.60 2.77
N ALA A 174 -4.27 -17.87 3.13
CA ALA A 174 -5.33 -18.75 3.62
C ALA A 174 -5.93 -18.28 4.96
N ARG A 175 -5.10 -17.94 5.95
CA ARG A 175 -5.56 -17.47 7.27
C ARG A 175 -6.43 -16.21 7.16
N HIS A 176 -6.05 -15.29 6.27
CA HIS A 176 -6.76 -14.03 6.05
C HIS A 176 -7.90 -14.16 5.03
N GLY A 177 -8.14 -15.35 4.47
CA GLY A 177 -9.26 -15.58 3.55
C GLY A 177 -9.10 -14.91 2.18
N HIS A 178 -7.87 -14.62 1.76
CA HIS A 178 -7.60 -13.98 0.48
C HIS A 178 -7.73 -14.97 -0.69
N LEU A 179 -8.97 -15.39 -0.96
CA LEU A 179 -9.33 -16.31 -2.04
C LEU A 179 -8.78 -15.90 -3.41
N PRO A 180 -8.80 -14.61 -3.82
CA PRO A 180 -8.20 -14.20 -5.09
C PRO A 180 -6.70 -14.50 -5.19
N VAL A 181 -5.95 -14.40 -4.08
CA VAL A 181 -4.53 -14.76 -4.02
C VAL A 181 -4.35 -16.27 -4.15
N LEU A 182 -5.14 -17.08 -3.42
CA LEU A 182 -5.08 -18.53 -3.53
C LEU A 182 -5.40 -19.03 -4.95
N LYS A 183 -6.39 -18.42 -5.61
CA LYS A 183 -6.73 -18.69 -7.01
C LYS A 183 -5.58 -18.32 -7.95
N LEU A 184 -4.99 -17.14 -7.78
CA LEU A 184 -3.82 -16.71 -8.56
C LEU A 184 -2.68 -17.72 -8.43
N LEU A 185 -2.33 -18.12 -7.20
CA LEU A 185 -1.22 -19.03 -6.96
C LEU A 185 -1.48 -20.43 -7.52
N LEU A 186 -2.72 -20.92 -7.43
CA LEU A 186 -3.09 -22.24 -7.93
C LEU A 186 -3.16 -22.28 -9.47
N HIS A 187 -3.85 -21.32 -10.08
CA HIS A 187 -4.17 -21.35 -11.51
C HIS A 187 -3.09 -20.69 -12.36
N ASP A 188 -2.68 -19.47 -12.01
CA ASP A 188 -1.77 -18.68 -12.83
C ASP A 188 -0.32 -19.10 -12.55
N CYS A 189 0.04 -19.27 -11.28
CA CYS A 189 1.40 -19.66 -10.90
C CYS A 189 1.64 -21.19 -10.91
N ASN A 190 0.59 -22.00 -11.14
CA ASN A 190 0.61 -23.47 -11.12
C ASN A 190 1.24 -24.07 -9.84
N MET A 191 1.10 -23.42 -8.68
CA MET A 191 1.74 -23.81 -7.41
C MET A 191 0.93 -24.85 -6.63
N LYS A 192 0.49 -25.93 -7.31
CA LYS A 192 -0.34 -26.99 -6.70
C LYS A 192 0.32 -27.66 -5.51
N GLU A 193 1.63 -27.88 -5.58
CA GLU A 193 2.41 -28.55 -4.52
C GLU A 193 2.42 -27.79 -3.20
N ARG A 194 2.29 -26.45 -3.25
CA ARG A 194 2.25 -25.60 -2.05
C ARG A 194 0.86 -25.51 -1.42
N MET A 195 -0.17 -26.05 -2.07
CA MET A 195 -1.53 -26.15 -1.52
C MET A 195 -1.62 -27.36 -0.59
N THR A 196 -0.93 -27.26 0.55
CA THR A 196 -0.79 -28.34 1.51
C THR A 196 -2.01 -28.45 2.44
N ARG A 197 -2.07 -29.56 3.19
CA ARG A 197 -3.11 -29.78 4.22
C ARG A 197 -3.12 -28.66 5.26
N ASP A 198 -1.96 -28.13 5.61
CA ASP A 198 -1.83 -27.03 6.57
C ASP A 198 -2.50 -25.74 6.09
N VAL A 199 -2.41 -25.44 4.78
CA VAL A 199 -3.05 -24.26 4.19
C VAL A 199 -4.57 -24.38 4.29
N VAL A 200 -5.10 -25.57 3.99
CA VAL A 200 -6.53 -25.85 4.12
C VAL A 200 -6.96 -25.82 5.60
N ALA A 201 -6.20 -26.43 6.51
CA ALA A 201 -6.46 -26.37 7.94
C ALA A 201 -6.51 -24.92 8.44
N ALA A 202 -5.57 -24.08 8.00
CA ALA A 202 -5.52 -22.67 8.35
C ALA A 202 -6.76 -21.89 7.87
N THR A 203 -7.31 -22.20 6.69
CA THR A 203 -8.59 -21.60 6.25
C THR A 203 -9.76 -21.98 7.15
N ILE A 204 -9.79 -23.23 7.64
CA ILE A 204 -10.87 -23.74 8.49
C ILE A 204 -10.75 -23.15 9.90
N GLU A 205 -9.56 -23.16 10.49
CA GLU A 205 -9.27 -22.58 11.81
C GLU A 205 -9.64 -21.10 11.86
N CYS A 206 -9.35 -20.36 10.78
CA CYS A 206 -9.67 -18.94 10.67
C CYS A 206 -11.10 -18.68 10.14
N LYS A 207 -11.93 -19.72 9.99
CA LYS A 207 -13.34 -19.65 9.56
C LYS A 207 -13.55 -18.94 8.22
N GLN A 208 -12.62 -19.12 7.29
CA GLN A 208 -12.67 -18.52 5.95
C GLN A 208 -13.52 -19.37 5.02
N TRP A 209 -14.84 -19.34 5.21
CA TRP A 209 -15.79 -20.24 4.57
C TRP A 209 -15.79 -20.16 3.03
N ASP A 210 -15.63 -18.96 2.46
CA ASP A 210 -15.53 -18.78 1.01
C ASP A 210 -14.36 -19.55 0.40
N ALA A 211 -13.22 -19.57 1.11
CA ALA A 211 -12.06 -20.34 0.69
C ALA A 211 -12.33 -21.84 0.85
N VAL A 212 -12.97 -22.27 1.95
CA VAL A 212 -13.38 -23.67 2.17
C VAL A 212 -14.29 -24.19 1.06
N ASP A 213 -15.29 -23.42 0.65
CA ASP A 213 -16.19 -23.81 -0.43
C ASP A 213 -15.47 -23.87 -1.78
N TRP A 214 -14.55 -22.95 -2.04
CA TRP A 214 -13.69 -23.03 -3.21
C TRP A 214 -12.81 -24.30 -3.20
N TRP A 215 -12.21 -24.64 -2.06
CA TRP A 215 -11.41 -25.87 -1.93
C TRP A 215 -12.22 -27.13 -2.23
N LYS A 216 -13.50 -27.19 -1.83
CA LYS A 216 -14.41 -28.30 -2.18
C LYS A 216 -14.55 -28.46 -3.70
N GLY A 217 -14.64 -27.35 -4.43
CA GLY A 217 -14.74 -27.35 -5.90
C GLY A 217 -13.44 -27.74 -6.63
N VAL A 218 -12.28 -27.40 -6.07
CA VAL A 218 -10.96 -27.75 -6.63
C VAL A 218 -10.58 -29.22 -6.36
N GLY A 219 -11.17 -29.82 -5.32
CA GLY A 219 -10.83 -31.16 -4.83
C GLY A 219 -9.88 -31.07 -3.65
N LEU A 220 -10.44 -31.11 -2.44
CA LEU A 220 -9.68 -31.11 -1.19
C LEU A 220 -8.71 -32.30 -1.14
N PRO A 221 -7.50 -32.12 -0.57
CA PRO A 221 -6.76 -33.26 -0.06
C PRO A 221 -7.67 -33.95 0.98
N LEU A 222 -8.23 -35.10 0.65
CA LEU A 222 -9.25 -35.82 1.45
C LEU A 222 -8.90 -35.99 2.93
N ALA A 223 -7.62 -35.95 3.28
CA ALA A 223 -7.14 -36.01 4.67
C ALA A 223 -7.29 -34.70 5.47
N ALA A 224 -7.41 -33.53 4.83
CA ALA A 224 -7.74 -32.28 5.53
C ALA A 224 -9.18 -32.31 6.08
N ILE A 225 -10.07 -33.06 5.42
CA ILE A 225 -11.44 -33.32 5.88
C ILE A 225 -11.44 -34.18 7.17
N ALA A 226 -10.43 -35.02 7.41
CA ALA A 226 -10.38 -35.84 8.63
C ALA A 226 -10.26 -34.98 9.90
N VAL A 227 -9.56 -33.84 9.84
CA VAL A 227 -9.50 -32.85 10.93
C VAL A 227 -10.86 -32.13 11.08
N SER A 228 -11.56 -31.90 9.96
CA SER A 228 -12.88 -31.29 9.96
C SER A 228 -13.98 -32.14 10.58
N ARG A 229 -13.88 -33.48 10.64
CA ARG A 229 -14.95 -34.33 11.22
C ARG A 229 -15.16 -34.09 12.72
N LEU A 230 -14.09 -33.75 13.45
CA LEU A 230 -14.16 -33.38 14.86
C LEU A 230 -14.63 -31.93 15.05
N PHE A 231 -14.27 -31.03 14.14
CA PHE A 231 -14.63 -29.61 14.20
C PHE A 231 -16.07 -29.33 13.72
N TRP A 232 -16.53 -30.03 12.67
CA TRP A 232 -17.87 -29.92 12.11
C TRP A 232 -18.93 -30.48 13.04
N GLY A 233 -18.62 -31.58 13.74
CA GLY A 233 -19.46 -32.09 14.83
C GLY A 233 -19.62 -31.09 15.99
N ALA A 234 -18.62 -30.23 16.24
CA ALA A 234 -18.69 -29.15 17.22
C ALA A 234 -19.31 -27.84 16.69
N LEU A 235 -19.28 -27.62 15.37
CA LEU A 235 -19.93 -26.47 14.71
C LEU A 235 -21.43 -26.70 14.59
N GLU A 236 -21.87 -27.91 14.21
CA GLU A 236 -23.29 -28.30 14.17
C GLU A 236 -23.92 -28.27 15.57
N SER A 237 -23.16 -28.59 16.63
CA SER A 237 -23.66 -28.43 18.00
C SER A 237 -23.79 -26.95 18.41
N ASN A 238 -22.82 -26.10 18.07
CA ASN A 238 -22.87 -24.66 18.42
C ASN A 238 -23.89 -23.85 17.60
N VAL A 239 -24.13 -24.21 16.33
CA VAL A 239 -25.17 -23.54 15.50
C VAL A 239 -26.57 -23.89 15.98
N MET A 240 -26.78 -25.09 16.55
CA MET A 240 -28.05 -25.49 17.17
C MET A 240 -28.30 -24.79 18.52
N ASP A 241 -27.24 -24.42 19.26
CA ASP A 241 -27.37 -23.71 20.54
C ASP A 241 -27.72 -22.22 20.37
N ASP A 242 -27.22 -21.55 19.32
CA ASP A 242 -27.53 -20.13 19.04
C ASP A 242 -28.96 -19.92 18.50
N GLU A 243 -29.53 -20.88 17.77
CA GLU A 243 -30.96 -20.81 17.38
C GLU A 243 -31.92 -21.12 18.54
N SER A 244 -31.47 -21.90 19.54
CA SER A 244 -32.28 -22.23 20.73
C SER A 244 -32.40 -21.09 21.75
N THR A 245 -31.46 -20.14 21.75
CA THR A 245 -31.44 -18.99 22.67
C THR A 245 -32.19 -17.76 22.12
N GLY A 246 -32.53 -17.74 20.82
CA GLY A 246 -33.29 -16.67 20.17
C GLY A 246 -34.82 -16.78 20.24
N LEU A 247 -35.38 -17.89 20.72
CA LEU A 247 -36.83 -18.15 20.71
C LEU A 247 -37.53 -18.13 22.08
N SER A 248 -36.85 -17.76 23.19
CA SER A 248 -37.47 -17.79 24.53
C SER A 248 -37.89 -16.45 25.14
N ASN A 249 -37.99 -15.35 24.38
CA ASN A 249 -38.39 -14.04 24.92
C ASN A 249 -39.64 -13.41 24.29
N ASN A 250 -40.67 -14.21 23.98
CA ASN A 250 -41.97 -13.64 23.60
C ASN A 250 -43.19 -14.39 24.13
N VAL A 251 -43.21 -14.71 25.44
CA VAL A 251 -44.46 -15.05 26.14
C VAL A 251 -44.44 -14.48 27.57
N ARG A 252 -45.01 -13.27 27.73
CA ARG A 252 -45.74 -12.72 28.89
C ARG A 252 -45.44 -11.24 29.12
N ARG A 253 -46.24 -10.37 28.49
CA ARG A 253 -46.81 -9.21 29.18
C ARG A 253 -48.29 -9.10 28.79
N ARG A 254 -49.16 -9.36 29.77
CA ARG A 254 -50.45 -8.69 29.90
C ARG A 254 -50.20 -7.25 30.31
#